data_AF-A0A4S2KUJ0-F1
#
_entry.id   AF-A0A4S2KUJ0-F1
#
_cell.length_a   1.000
_cell.length_b   1.000
_cell.length_c   1.000
_cell.angle_alpha   90.00
_cell.angle_beta   90.00
_cell.angle_gamma   90.00
#
_symmetry.space_group_name_H-M   'P 1'
#
loop_
_entity.id
_entity.type
_entity.pdbx_description
1 polymer ?
#
loop_
_entity_poly.entity_id
_entity_poly.type
_entity_poly.pdbx_seq_one_letter_code
_entity_poly.pdbx_strand_id
1 'polypeptide(L)'
;MSRGAWWYFFSKIIELLDTVFFVLRKKQNQITFLHVYHHTITAVFSWCYLKFLPGEQGVIIGFLNSLVHVIMYSYYFIAALGPKYKKYLWWKKYMTWIQLVQFALMLVYLVLTLILDCRTPKALTYFFTIVVIIFMYLFSDFYRQAYKKKIT
;
A
#
# COMPACT_ATOMS: atom_id res chain seq x y z
N MET A 1 -10.21 6.92 -19.29
CA MET A 1 -9.19 6.46 -18.31
C MET A 1 -8.76 7.54 -17.31
N SER A 2 -8.74 8.82 -17.69
CA SER A 2 -8.38 9.95 -16.80
C SER A 2 -9.21 10.08 -15.51
N ARG A 3 -10.53 9.83 -15.55
CA ARG A 3 -11.42 9.94 -14.38
C ARG A 3 -11.10 8.93 -13.26
N GLY A 4 -10.75 7.68 -13.62
CA GLY A 4 -10.43 6.63 -12.64
C GLY A 4 -9.11 6.90 -11.92
N ALA A 5 -8.09 7.33 -12.66
CA ALA A 5 -6.82 7.76 -12.07
C ALA A 5 -6.99 8.98 -11.15
N TRP A 6 -7.91 9.88 -11.48
CA TRP A 6 -8.21 11.07 -10.67
C TRP A 6 -8.86 10.70 -9.34
N TRP A 7 -9.85 9.79 -9.37
CA TRP A 7 -10.45 9.25 -8.16
C TRP A 7 -9.46 8.45 -7.31
N TYR A 8 -8.55 7.70 -7.93
CA TYR A 8 -7.49 6.99 -7.22
C TYR A 8 -6.54 7.95 -6.51
N PHE A 9 -6.11 9.03 -7.17
CA PHE A 9 -5.30 10.08 -6.53
C PHE A 9 -6.04 10.74 -5.37
N PHE A 10 -7.31 11.11 -5.57
CA PHE A 10 -8.12 11.69 -4.51
C PHE A 10 -8.26 10.74 -3.30
N SER A 11 -8.45 9.44 -3.56
CA SER A 11 -8.40 8.41 -2.52
C SER A 11 -7.08 8.44 -1.75
N LYS A 12 -5.94 8.59 -2.42
CA LYS A 12 -4.63 8.66 -1.74
C LYS A 12 -4.46 9.89 -0.86
N ILE A 13 -5.06 11.02 -1.23
CA ILE A 13 -5.11 12.21 -0.37
C ILE A 13 -5.98 11.96 0.86
N ILE A 14 -7.13 11.30 0.70
CA ILE A 14 -7.99 10.92 1.84
C ILE A 14 -7.25 9.97 2.79
N GLU A 15 -6.47 9.02 2.27
CA GLU A 15 -5.68 8.10 3.10
C GLU A 15 -4.64 8.81 3.98
N LEU A 16 -4.21 10.03 3.63
CA LEU A 16 -3.36 10.84 4.51
C LEU A 16 -4.09 11.22 5.81
N LEU A 17 -5.43 11.27 5.82
CA LEU A 17 -6.20 11.52 7.03
C LEU A 17 -6.01 10.42 8.09
N ASP A 18 -5.59 9.20 7.72
CA ASP A 18 -5.26 8.16 8.71
C ASP A 18 -4.16 8.63 9.66
N THR A 19 -3.13 9.30 9.13
CA THR A 19 -2.06 9.90 9.95
C THR A 19 -2.62 10.96 10.89
N VAL A 20 -3.54 11.82 10.40
CA VAL A 20 -4.21 12.84 11.20
C VAL A 20 -5.01 12.21 12.33
N PHE A 21 -5.80 11.17 12.04
CA PHE A 21 -6.56 10.45 13.07
C PHE A 21 -5.67 9.75 14.10
N PHE A 22 -4.53 9.19 13.69
CA PHE A 22 -3.57 8.60 14.64
C PHE A 22 -2.94 9.65 15.55
N VAL A 23 -2.59 10.83 15.01
CA VAL A 23 -2.10 11.95 15.81
C VAL A 23 -3.16 12.43 16.80
N LEU A 24 -4.39 12.68 16.32
CA LEU A 24 -5.50 13.16 17.15
C LEU A 24 -5.89 12.16 18.25
N ARG A 25 -5.84 10.86 17.97
CA ARG A 25 -6.11 9.79 18.96
C ARG A 25 -4.90 9.50 19.87
N LYS A 26 -3.81 10.26 19.75
CA LYS A 26 -2.54 10.06 20.47
C LYS A 26 -2.00 8.63 20.34
N LYS A 27 -2.18 8.00 19.17
CA LYS A 27 -1.77 6.62 18.87
C LYS A 27 -0.43 6.58 18.12
N GLN A 28 0.61 7.20 18.67
CA GLN A 28 1.89 7.37 17.95
C GLN A 28 2.62 6.05 17.67
N ASN A 29 2.32 5.00 18.42
CA ASN A 29 2.82 3.65 18.12
C ASN A 29 2.35 3.11 16.75
N GLN A 30 1.33 3.73 16.12
CA GLN A 30 0.85 3.37 14.78
C GLN A 30 1.54 4.20 13.67
N ILE A 31 2.14 5.35 14.01
CA ILE A 31 2.87 6.22 13.09
C ILE A 31 4.31 5.73 13.02
N THR A 32 4.51 4.60 12.35
CA THR A 32 5.85 4.07 12.11
C THR A 32 6.50 4.74 10.90
N PHE A 33 7.83 4.64 10.79
CA PHE A 33 8.55 5.07 9.59
C PHE A 33 7.94 4.44 8.32
N LEU A 34 7.60 3.15 8.37
CA LEU A 34 6.93 2.44 7.28
C LEU A 34 5.62 3.11 6.86
N HIS A 35 4.78 3.48 7.83
CA HIS A 35 3.51 4.15 7.57
C HIS A 35 3.72 5.50 6.88
N VAL A 36 4.54 6.38 7.45
CA VAL A 36 4.78 7.73 6.89
C VAL A 36 5.43 7.64 5.52
N TYR A 37 6.44 6.78 5.36
CA TYR A 37 7.13 6.56 4.09
C TYR A 37 6.15 6.07 3.01
N HIS A 38 5.32 5.08 3.34
CA HIS A 38 4.30 4.54 2.43
C HIS A 38 3.29 5.60 1.98
N HIS A 39 2.66 6.31 2.93
CA HIS A 39 1.64 7.30 2.59
C HIS A 39 2.20 8.48 1.79
N THR A 40 3.41 8.93 2.12
CA THR A 40 4.06 10.04 1.40
C THR A 40 4.39 9.64 -0.03
N ILE A 41 5.08 8.50 -0.21
CA ILE A 41 5.55 8.13 -1.53
C ILE A 41 4.40 7.71 -2.44
N THR A 42 3.36 7.03 -1.93
CA THR A 42 2.18 6.64 -2.72
C THR A 42 1.33 7.85 -3.17
N ALA A 43 1.28 8.93 -2.38
CA ALA A 43 0.65 10.19 -2.79
C ALA A 43 1.43 10.89 -3.91
N VAL A 44 2.76 10.99 -3.76
CA VAL A 44 3.64 11.54 -4.82
C VAL A 44 3.54 10.70 -6.10
N PHE A 45 3.45 9.38 -5.97
CA PHE A 45 3.32 8.48 -7.11
C PHE A 45 2.02 8.62 -7.87
N SER A 46 0.90 8.69 -7.16
CA SER A 46 -0.41 8.85 -7.79
C SER A 46 -0.49 10.20 -8.52
N TRP A 47 0.15 11.24 -8.01
CA TRP A 47 0.31 12.52 -8.72
C TRP A 47 1.18 12.40 -9.98
N CYS A 48 2.37 11.81 -9.87
CA CYS A 48 3.28 11.61 -11.01
C CYS A 48 2.61 10.76 -12.11
N TYR A 49 1.88 9.72 -11.73
CA TYR A 49 1.13 8.88 -12.66
C TYR A 49 0.04 9.69 -13.38
N LEU A 50 -0.76 10.48 -12.67
CA LEU A 50 -1.74 11.38 -13.28
C LEU A 50 -1.14 12.37 -14.27
N LYS A 51 0.05 12.92 -13.95
CA LYS A 51 0.67 13.99 -14.72
C LYS A 51 1.43 13.48 -15.95
N PHE A 52 2.14 12.36 -15.79
CA PHE A 52 3.12 11.91 -16.79
C PHE A 52 2.68 10.64 -17.54
N LEU A 53 1.75 9.85 -16.99
CA LEU A 53 1.35 8.57 -17.56
C LEU A 53 -0.12 8.20 -17.30
N PRO A 54 -1.06 8.67 -18.13
CA PRO A 54 -2.41 8.12 -18.14
C PRO A 54 -2.45 6.74 -18.87
N GLY A 55 -1.43 5.88 -18.67
CA GLY A 55 -1.31 4.58 -19.33
C GLY A 55 -2.04 3.48 -18.56
N GLU A 56 -2.56 2.47 -19.25
CA GLU A 56 -3.44 1.43 -18.68
C GLU A 56 -2.82 0.59 -17.55
N GLN A 57 -1.50 0.51 -17.51
CA GLN A 57 -0.74 -0.31 -16.57
C GLN A 57 -0.95 0.07 -15.10
N GLY A 58 -1.01 1.37 -14.80
CA GLY A 58 -1.23 1.82 -13.43
C GLY A 58 -2.65 1.59 -12.94
N VAL A 59 -3.61 1.33 -13.83
CA VAL A 59 -4.99 0.99 -13.45
C VAL A 59 -5.03 -0.39 -12.80
N ILE A 60 -4.29 -1.37 -13.32
CA ILE A 60 -4.22 -2.73 -12.74
C ILE A 60 -3.56 -2.68 -11.35
N ILE A 61 -2.44 -1.95 -11.24
CA ILE A 61 -1.74 -1.76 -9.95
C ILE A 61 -2.64 -1.04 -8.95
N GLY A 62 -3.30 0.05 -9.38
CA GLY A 62 -4.25 0.79 -8.56
C GLY A 62 -5.43 -0.06 -8.10
N PHE A 63 -6.00 -0.86 -9.00
CA PHE A 63 -7.11 -1.76 -8.71
C PHE A 63 -6.73 -2.82 -7.66
N LEU A 64 -5.59 -3.51 -7.84
CA LEU A 64 -5.09 -4.48 -6.87
C LEU A 64 -4.85 -3.84 -5.50
N ASN A 65 -4.26 -2.64 -5.48
CA ASN A 65 -4.05 -1.90 -4.23
C ASN A 65 -5.37 -1.55 -3.54
N SER A 66 -6.34 -1.02 -4.30
CA SER A 66 -7.67 -0.67 -3.78
C SER A 66 -8.37 -1.90 -3.19
N LEU A 67 -8.27 -3.06 -3.82
CA LEU A 67 -8.87 -4.30 -3.33
C LEU A 67 -8.28 -4.72 -1.97
N VAL A 68 -6.95 -4.69 -1.85
CA VAL A 68 -6.28 -4.96 -0.56
C VAL A 68 -6.60 -3.90 0.49
N HIS A 69 -6.70 -2.63 0.09
CA HIS A 69 -7.10 -1.53 0.97
C HIS A 69 -8.53 -1.70 1.49
N VAL A 70 -9.49 -2.15 0.67
CA VAL A 70 -10.85 -2.47 1.14
C VAL A 70 -10.81 -3.50 2.28
N ILE A 71 -9.99 -4.55 2.15
CA ILE A 71 -9.82 -5.58 3.19
C ILE A 71 -9.17 -4.97 4.45
N MET A 72 -8.12 -4.16 4.28
CA MET A 72 -7.38 -3.53 5.37
C MET A 72 -8.24 -2.52 6.17
N TYR A 73 -8.99 -1.66 5.47
CA TYR A 73 -9.89 -0.70 6.10
C TYR A 73 -11.08 -1.38 6.77
N SER A 74 -11.58 -2.48 6.20
CA SER A 74 -12.61 -3.31 6.87
C SER A 74 -12.09 -3.85 8.20
N TYR A 75 -10.84 -4.30 8.24
CA TYR A 75 -10.19 -4.71 9.49
C TYR A 75 -10.09 -3.56 10.50
N TYR A 76 -9.68 -2.35 10.06
CA TYR A 76 -9.61 -1.18 10.95
C TYR A 76 -10.98 -0.72 11.44
N PHE A 77 -12.01 -0.81 10.61
CA PHE A 77 -13.39 -0.53 11.01
C PHE A 77 -13.83 -1.45 12.15
N ILE A 78 -13.65 -2.76 12.00
CA ILE A 78 -13.97 -3.75 13.05
C ILE A 78 -13.13 -3.50 14.31
N ALA A 79 -11.86 -3.12 14.17
CA ALA A 79 -11.00 -2.77 15.29
C ALA A 79 -11.46 -1.50 16.03
N ALA A 80 -12.14 -0.58 15.34
CA ALA A 80 -12.68 0.64 15.92
C ALA A 80 -14.00 0.41 16.70
N LEU A 81 -14.77 -0.65 16.40
CA LEU A 81 -16.00 -1.02 17.12
C LEU A 81 -15.79 -1.40 18.60
N GLY A 82 -14.54 -1.51 19.03
CA GLY A 82 -14.18 -1.58 20.45
C GLY A 82 -13.66 -2.94 20.92
N PRO A 83 -13.40 -3.08 22.24
CA PRO A 83 -12.71 -4.26 22.81
C PRO A 83 -13.45 -5.57 22.58
N LYS A 84 -14.79 -5.54 22.54
CA LYS A 84 -15.64 -6.72 22.31
C LYS A 84 -15.40 -7.38 20.96
N TYR A 85 -15.06 -6.59 19.93
CA TYR A 85 -14.85 -7.09 18.56
C TYR A 85 -13.39 -7.47 18.27
N LYS A 86 -12.43 -7.08 19.14
CA LYS A 86 -11.02 -7.44 18.98
C LYS A 86 -10.77 -8.95 18.96
N LYS A 87 -11.62 -9.75 19.62
CA LYS A 87 -11.52 -11.22 19.62
C LYS A 87 -11.65 -11.82 18.21
N TYR A 88 -12.40 -11.17 17.32
CA TYR A 88 -12.60 -11.64 15.94
C TYR A 88 -11.46 -11.23 14.98
N LEU A 89 -10.46 -10.46 15.45
CA LEU A 89 -9.34 -9.96 14.64
C LEU A 89 -8.13 -10.90 14.60
N TRP A 90 -8.34 -12.20 14.81
CA TRP A 90 -7.28 -13.22 14.79
C TRP A 90 -6.51 -13.29 13.46
N TRP A 91 -7.15 -12.83 12.38
CA TRP A 91 -6.63 -12.89 11.02
C TRP A 91 -5.68 -11.72 10.64
N LYS A 92 -5.26 -10.89 11.60
CA LYS A 92 -4.30 -9.79 11.38
C LYS A 92 -3.03 -10.24 10.65
N LYS A 93 -2.54 -11.45 10.92
CA LYS A 93 -1.35 -12.03 10.26
C LYS A 93 -1.58 -12.29 8.77
N TYR A 94 -2.78 -12.73 8.38
CA TYR A 94 -3.13 -12.99 6.98
C TYR A 94 -3.24 -11.69 6.20
N MET A 95 -3.66 -10.58 6.82
CA MET A 95 -3.65 -9.26 6.18
C MET A 95 -2.23 -8.87 5.73
N THR A 96 -1.23 -9.03 6.59
CA THR A 96 0.17 -8.74 6.22
C THR A 96 0.67 -9.66 5.11
N TRP A 97 0.24 -10.92 5.08
CA TRP A 97 0.53 -11.84 3.98
C TRP A 97 -0.10 -11.40 2.66
N ILE A 98 -1.37 -11.00 2.67
CA ILE A 98 -2.07 -10.50 1.47
C ILE A 98 -1.33 -9.27 0.91
N GLN A 99 -0.88 -8.35 1.77
CA GLN A 99 -0.09 -7.18 1.36
C GLN A 99 1.27 -7.58 0.76
N LEU A 100 1.97 -8.55 1.34
CA LEU A 100 3.23 -9.07 0.77
C LEU A 100 3.02 -9.74 -0.59
N VAL A 101 1.96 -10.53 -0.74
CA VAL A 101 1.60 -11.16 -2.01
C VAL A 101 1.24 -10.11 -3.06
N GLN A 102 0.51 -9.05 -2.68
CA GLN A 102 0.24 -7.91 -3.56
C GLN A 102 1.53 -7.28 -4.08
N PHE A 103 2.51 -7.00 -3.21
CA PHE A 103 3.78 -6.43 -3.65
C PHE A 103 4.56 -7.38 -4.57
N ALA A 104 4.54 -8.68 -4.30
CA ALA A 104 5.17 -9.67 -5.17
C ALA A 104 4.52 -9.71 -6.57
N LEU A 105 3.18 -9.71 -6.64
CA LEU A 105 2.45 -9.66 -7.90
C LEU A 105 2.72 -8.37 -8.68
N MET A 106 2.78 -7.22 -7.97
CA MET A 106 3.15 -5.93 -8.58
C MET A 106 4.58 -5.95 -9.12
N LEU A 107 5.53 -6.55 -8.40
CA LEU A 107 6.91 -6.67 -8.84
C LEU A 107 7.01 -7.51 -10.12
N VAL A 108 6.35 -8.68 -10.15
CA VAL A 108 6.31 -9.55 -11.34
C VAL A 108 5.70 -8.79 -12.52
N TYR A 109 4.59 -8.08 -12.32
CA TYR A 109 3.95 -7.30 -13.37
C TYR A 109 4.89 -6.22 -13.93
N LEU A 110 5.56 -5.45 -13.07
CA LEU A 110 6.51 -4.41 -13.49
C LEU A 110 7.72 -4.98 -14.23
N VAL A 111 8.28 -6.10 -13.76
CA VAL A 111 9.41 -6.78 -14.42
C VAL A 111 9.00 -7.33 -15.79
N LEU A 112 7.81 -7.93 -15.91
CA LEU A 112 7.29 -8.39 -17.20
C LEU A 112 7.11 -7.24 -18.19
N THR A 113 6.58 -6.10 -17.75
CA THR A 113 6.46 -4.89 -18.58
C THR A 113 7.82 -4.40 -19.09
N LEU A 114 8.87 -4.49 -18.26
CA LEU A 114 10.24 -4.12 -18.66
C LEU A 114 10.84 -5.10 -19.67
N ILE A 115 10.58 -6.41 -19.52
CA ILE A 115 11.10 -7.45 -20.42
C ILE A 115 10.41 -7.43 -21.78
N LEU A 116 9.08 -7.25 -21.80
CA LEU A 116 8.27 -7.26 -23.03
C LEU A 116 8.36 -5.95 -23.84
N ASP A 117 9.27 -5.04 -23.47
CA ASP A 117 9.51 -3.72 -24.06
C ASP A 117 8.22 -2.97 -24.44
N CYS A 118 7.23 -3.00 -23.54
CA CYS A 118 5.99 -2.26 -23.72
C CYS A 118 6.32 -0.76 -23.82
N ARG A 119 5.57 -0.01 -24.65
CA ARG A 119 5.67 1.46 -24.83
C ARG A 119 5.32 2.25 -23.56
N THR A 120 6.05 2.01 -22.49
CA THR A 120 5.97 2.69 -21.20
C THR A 120 7.29 3.43 -20.98
N PRO A 121 7.27 4.63 -20.37
CA PRO A 121 8.48 5.37 -20.08
C PRO A 121 9.31 4.61 -19.05
N LYS A 122 10.39 4.00 -19.54
CA LYS A 122 11.27 3.10 -18.80
C LYS A 122 11.77 3.72 -17.48
N ALA A 123 12.12 5.01 -17.48
CA ALA A 123 12.58 5.72 -16.29
C ALA A 123 11.58 5.67 -15.13
N LEU A 124 10.29 5.86 -15.39
CA LEU A 124 9.26 5.80 -14.34
C LEU A 124 9.01 4.36 -13.91
N THR A 125 9.02 3.41 -14.84
CA THR A 125 8.88 1.97 -14.53
C THR A 125 10.02 1.46 -13.66
N TYR A 126 11.28 1.84 -13.93
CA TYR A 126 12.43 1.51 -13.07
C TYR A 126 12.28 2.11 -11.66
N PHE A 127 11.86 3.37 -11.57
CA PHE A 127 11.62 4.02 -10.29
C PHE A 127 10.52 3.29 -9.49
N PHE A 128 9.42 2.88 -10.13
CA PHE A 128 8.37 2.07 -9.50
C PHE A 128 8.89 0.72 -8.99
N THR A 129 9.68 0.01 -9.80
CA THR A 129 10.26 -1.28 -9.42
C THR A 129 11.12 -1.14 -8.16
N ILE A 130 11.97 -0.10 -8.09
CA ILE A 130 12.81 0.16 -6.91
C ILE A 130 11.95 0.38 -5.66
N VAL A 131 10.88 1.17 -5.76
CA VAL A 131 10.04 1.44 -4.58
C VAL A 131 9.23 0.21 -4.15
N VAL A 132 8.74 -0.61 -5.09
CA VAL A 132 8.08 -1.89 -4.72
C VAL A 132 9.05 -2.81 -3.98
N ILE A 133 10.33 -2.86 -4.38
CA ILE A 133 11.36 -3.63 -3.66
C ILE A 133 11.57 -3.09 -2.25
N ILE A 134 11.66 -1.75 -2.08
CA ILE A 134 11.78 -1.12 -0.76
C ILE A 134 10.56 -1.47 0.11
N PHE A 135 9.35 -1.43 -0.43
CA PHE A 135 8.15 -1.80 0.31
C PHE A 135 8.14 -3.27 0.72
N MET A 136 8.54 -4.16 -0.17
CA MET A 136 8.64 -5.58 0.14
C MET A 136 9.63 -5.83 1.29
N TYR A 137 10.77 -5.13 1.29
CA TYR A 137 11.73 -5.18 2.41
C TYR A 137 11.12 -4.67 3.71
N LEU A 138 10.55 -3.46 3.71
CA LEU A 138 10.01 -2.85 4.92
C LEU A 138 8.82 -3.63 5.51
N PHE A 139 7.95 -4.18 4.67
CA PHE A 139 6.84 -5.03 5.14
C PHE A 139 7.33 -6.38 5.66
N SER A 140 8.37 -6.95 5.05
CA SER A 140 8.99 -8.20 5.54
C SER A 140 9.66 -7.99 6.90
N ASP A 141 10.34 -6.85 7.08
CA ASP A 141 10.93 -6.47 8.35
C ASP A 141 9.85 -6.21 9.42
N PHE A 142 8.80 -5.45 9.09
CA PHE A 142 7.64 -5.29 9.98
C PHE A 142 7.03 -6.62 10.40
N TYR A 143 6.82 -7.55 9.45
CA TYR A 143 6.29 -8.88 9.74
C TYR A 143 7.20 -9.66 10.69
N ARG A 144 8.53 -9.60 10.47
CA ARG A 144 9.52 -10.25 11.34
C ARG A 144 9.46 -9.67 12.76
N GLN A 145 9.48 -8.35 12.90
CA GLN A 145 9.44 -7.69 14.20
C GLN A 145 8.12 -7.93 14.95
N ALA A 146 6.98 -7.88 14.24
CA ALA A 146 5.65 -8.00 14.85
C ALA A 146 5.25 -9.44 15.21
N TYR A 147 5.72 -10.45 14.46
CA TYR A 147 5.25 -11.83 14.60
C TYR A 147 6.32 -12.87 14.91
N LYS A 148 7.59 -12.67 14.52
CA LYS A 148 8.68 -13.63 14.82
C LYS A 148 9.39 -13.35 16.15
N LYS A 149 9.30 -12.14 16.69
CA LYS A 149 9.95 -11.77 17.97
C LYS A 149 9.17 -12.19 19.23
N LYS A 150 8.11 -13.00 19.09
CA LYS A 150 7.28 -13.54 20.19
C LYS A 150 7.65 -15.00 20.57
N ILE A 151 8.89 -15.39 20.32
CA ILE A 151 9.47 -16.64 20.84
C ILE A 151 10.69 -16.24 21.68
N THR A 152 10.42 -15.55 22.79
CA THR A 152 11.26 -15.47 23.99
C THR A 152 10.43 -14.96 25.14
#